data_AF-A0A0Q7FQJ8-F1
#
_entry.id   AF-A0A0Q7FQJ8-F1
#
_cell.length_a   1.000
_cell.length_b   1.000
_cell.length_c   1.000
_cell.angle_alpha   90.00
_cell.angle_beta   90.00
_cell.angle_gamma   90.00
#
_symmetry.space_group_name_H-M   'P 1'
#
loop_
_entity.id
_entity.type
_entity.pdbx_description
1 polymer ?
#
loop_
_entity_poly.entity_id
_entity_poly.type
_entity_poly.pdbx_seq_one_letter_code
_entity_poly.pdbx_strand_id
1 'polypeptide(L)'
;MNRNTFRGKLELNINTIIESNKFYIDSEIFSANFKTIIEKYCENKIAFSYYIALYKKALAEARNGNITSAALLIEKACKNVDFTFFSEDEINVYKLQSFTIDAYMLYKKEDFFGSIQKTFEVMELDNLFESEFPFIYFHKIQQLQNISRVYLKCSDYQNFTKTIDLMFQNLLFNHSVKFEDELFTSKNLDLNLDLRILMTYQVFFETIRFLEKSDENELHHFNACFKTILVNRDKESVFTDLNGILHWAAIKNDLLNNETISESLIDNYLHSSKKFTDEVPTLSLLRSLKNNLVPQK
;
A
#
# COMPACT_ATOMS: atom_id res chain seq x y z
N MET A 1 6.85 -32.03 -0.27
CA MET A 1 5.74 -32.62 -1.06
C MET A 1 6.07 -32.57 -2.56
N ASN A 2 5.61 -33.51 -3.39
CA ASN A 2 5.80 -33.43 -4.85
C ASN A 2 5.03 -32.20 -5.39
N ARG A 3 5.65 -31.40 -6.29
CA ARG A 3 5.07 -30.18 -6.89
C ARG A 3 3.71 -30.43 -7.54
N ASN A 4 3.49 -31.62 -8.12
CA ASN A 4 2.20 -31.98 -8.72
C ASN A 4 1.09 -32.11 -7.67
N THR A 5 1.38 -32.69 -6.50
CA THR A 5 0.44 -32.75 -5.38
C THR A 5 0.14 -31.35 -4.83
N PHE A 6 1.15 -30.48 -4.77
CA PHE A 6 0.95 -29.10 -4.31
C PHE A 6 0.06 -28.30 -5.27
N ARG A 7 0.34 -28.39 -6.56
CA ARG A 7 -0.48 -27.78 -7.60
C ARG A 7 -1.95 -28.23 -7.49
N GLY A 8 -2.19 -29.54 -7.35
CA GLY A 8 -3.54 -30.07 -7.18
C GLY A 8 -4.26 -29.50 -5.95
N LYS A 9 -3.57 -29.39 -4.80
CA LYS A 9 -4.14 -28.75 -3.60
C LYS A 9 -4.49 -27.27 -3.83
N LEU A 10 -3.62 -26.49 -4.45
CA LEU A 10 -3.91 -25.08 -4.73
C LEU A 10 -5.04 -24.92 -5.75
N GLU A 11 -5.05 -25.70 -6.83
CA GLU A 11 -6.10 -25.65 -7.86
C GLU A 11 -7.48 -26.03 -7.29
N LEU A 12 -7.55 -27.01 -6.38
CA LEU A 12 -8.81 -27.39 -5.72
C LEU A 12 -9.31 -26.30 -4.76
N ASN A 13 -8.41 -25.65 -4.03
CA ASN A 13 -8.77 -24.65 -3.03
C ASN A 13 -8.92 -23.24 -3.62
N ILE A 14 -8.51 -23.00 -4.87
CA ILE A 14 -8.63 -21.67 -5.48
C ILE A 14 -10.09 -21.23 -5.54
N ASN A 15 -11.01 -22.14 -5.87
CA ASN A 15 -12.44 -21.82 -5.93
C ASN A 15 -12.98 -21.48 -4.54
N THR A 16 -12.54 -22.18 -3.49
CA THR A 16 -12.92 -21.89 -2.10
C THR A 16 -12.34 -20.56 -1.61
N ILE A 17 -11.10 -20.23 -2.00
CA ILE A 17 -10.48 -18.93 -1.71
C ILE A 17 -11.24 -17.82 -2.45
N ILE A 18 -11.54 -18.01 -3.74
CA ILE A 18 -12.31 -17.08 -4.58
C ILE A 18 -13.71 -16.85 -4.00
N GLU A 19 -14.38 -17.90 -3.53
CA GLU A 19 -15.70 -17.79 -2.90
C GLU A 19 -15.65 -17.07 -1.54
N SER A 20 -14.52 -17.15 -0.82
CA SER A 20 -14.28 -16.41 0.42
C SER A 20 -13.88 -14.94 0.23
N ASN A 21 -13.59 -14.49 -1.01
CA ASN A 21 -13.23 -13.10 -1.37
C ASN A 21 -14.35 -12.05 -1.10
N LYS A 22 -15.39 -12.39 -0.33
CA LYS A 22 -16.45 -11.46 0.10
C LYS A 22 -16.08 -10.62 1.33
N PHE A 23 -14.92 -10.84 1.95
CA PHE A 23 -14.43 -9.93 2.99
C PHE A 23 -13.94 -8.64 2.34
N TYR A 24 -14.80 -7.63 2.27
CA TYR A 24 -14.39 -6.28 1.89
C TYR A 24 -13.88 -5.58 3.15
N ILE A 25 -12.57 -5.35 3.25
CA ILE A 25 -12.09 -4.38 4.25
C ILE A 25 -12.53 -3.01 3.72
N ASP A 26 -13.36 -2.33 4.51
CA ASP A 26 -14.02 -1.09 4.11
C ASP A 26 -12.99 -0.02 3.71
N SER A 27 -12.93 0.28 2.41
CA SER A 27 -12.03 1.32 1.90
C SER A 27 -12.45 2.74 2.32
N GLU A 28 -13.65 2.89 2.90
CA GLU A 28 -14.16 4.16 3.41
C GLU A 28 -13.65 4.50 4.82
N ILE A 29 -12.96 3.59 5.53
CA ILE A 29 -12.49 3.82 6.91
C ILE A 29 -11.69 5.12 7.02
N PHE A 30 -10.80 5.40 6.05
CA PHE A 30 -10.05 6.65 6.05
C PHE A 30 -10.95 7.87 5.83
N SER A 31 -11.88 7.80 4.87
CA SER A 31 -12.80 8.90 4.56
C SER A 31 -13.78 9.20 5.70
N ALA A 32 -14.23 8.16 6.42
CA ALA A 32 -15.07 8.30 7.60
C ALA A 32 -14.32 9.01 8.74
N ASN A 33 -13.10 8.59 9.03
CA ASN A 33 -12.27 9.21 10.06
C ASN A 33 -11.84 10.64 9.67
N PHE A 34 -11.59 10.92 8.40
CA PHE A 34 -11.20 12.25 7.93
C PHE A 34 -12.28 13.32 8.18
N LYS A 35 -13.57 12.93 8.26
CA LYS A 35 -14.65 13.84 8.65
C LYS A 35 -14.44 14.44 10.04
N THR A 36 -13.82 13.71 10.96
CA THR A 36 -13.56 14.20 12.32
C THR A 36 -12.58 15.37 12.35
N ILE A 37 -11.56 15.36 11.47
CA ILE A 37 -10.61 16.46 11.30
C ILE A 37 -11.33 17.69 10.74
N ILE A 38 -12.17 17.50 9.71
CA ILE A 38 -12.96 18.57 9.10
C ILE A 38 -13.91 19.18 10.15
N GLU A 39 -14.58 18.34 10.94
CA GLU A 39 -15.51 18.78 11.97
C GLU A 39 -14.85 19.59 13.07
N LYS A 40 -13.58 19.29 13.38
CA LYS A 40 -12.80 19.99 14.39
C LYS A 40 -12.27 21.34 13.89
N TYR A 41 -11.67 21.38 12.70
CA TYR A 41 -10.86 22.53 12.27
C TYR A 41 -11.52 23.42 11.22
N CYS A 42 -12.49 22.92 10.45
CA CYS A 42 -13.10 23.71 9.37
C CYS A 42 -14.37 24.40 9.86
N GLU A 43 -14.33 25.73 9.98
CA GLU A 43 -15.49 26.55 10.35
C GLU A 43 -16.51 26.54 9.21
N ASN A 44 -16.06 26.73 7.97
CA ASN A 44 -16.92 26.73 6.79
C ASN A 44 -16.89 25.39 6.05
N LYS A 45 -17.63 24.41 6.59
CA LYS A 45 -17.74 23.05 6.03
C LYS A 45 -18.27 23.02 4.59
N ILE A 46 -19.07 24.00 4.19
CA ILE A 46 -19.63 24.09 2.83
C ILE A 46 -18.52 24.46 1.83
N ALA A 47 -17.72 25.48 2.14
CA ALA A 47 -16.58 25.87 1.33
C ALA A 47 -15.57 24.72 1.22
N PHE A 48 -15.29 24.04 2.33
CA PHE A 48 -14.40 22.88 2.36
C PHE A 48 -14.92 21.76 1.44
N SER A 49 -16.21 21.42 1.60
CA SER A 49 -16.84 20.35 0.81
C SER A 49 -16.82 20.67 -0.68
N TYR A 50 -17.06 21.93 -1.07
CA TYR A 50 -16.98 22.36 -2.46
C TYR A 50 -15.57 22.24 -3.02
N TYR A 51 -14.57 22.74 -2.29
CA TYR A 51 -13.16 22.70 -2.66
C TYR A 51 -12.69 21.25 -2.88
N ILE A 52 -12.93 20.38 -1.90
CA ILE A 52 -12.55 18.96 -1.99
C ILE A 52 -13.35 18.22 -3.06
N ALA A 53 -14.60 18.58 -3.32
CA ALA A 53 -15.36 17.97 -4.42
C ALA A 53 -14.72 18.25 -5.78
N LEU A 54 -14.19 19.46 -6.01
CA LEU A 54 -13.46 19.80 -7.24
C LEU A 54 -12.13 19.05 -7.33
N TYR A 55 -11.39 18.96 -6.23
CA TYR A 55 -10.15 18.18 -6.17
C TYR A 55 -10.37 16.67 -6.41
N LYS A 56 -11.42 16.08 -5.82
CA LYS A 56 -11.80 14.68 -6.08
C LYS A 56 -12.17 14.45 -7.54
N LYS A 57 -12.88 15.39 -8.17
CA LYS A 57 -13.15 15.34 -9.63
C LYS A 57 -11.85 15.45 -10.43
N ALA A 58 -10.94 16.33 -10.04
CA ALA A 58 -9.64 16.46 -10.69
C ALA A 58 -8.83 15.16 -10.61
N LEU A 59 -8.81 14.50 -9.45
CA LEU A 59 -8.18 13.20 -9.27
C LEU A 59 -8.79 12.13 -10.18
N ALA A 60 -10.12 12.09 -10.31
CA ALA A 60 -10.80 11.15 -11.21
C ALA A 60 -10.41 11.39 -12.68
N GLU A 61 -10.42 12.65 -13.13
CA GLU A 61 -9.96 13.03 -14.48
C GLU A 61 -8.50 12.65 -14.71
N ALA A 62 -7.62 12.92 -13.74
CA ALA A 62 -6.20 12.58 -13.83
C ALA A 62 -5.94 11.06 -13.88
N ARG A 63 -6.74 10.26 -13.16
CA ARG A 63 -6.71 8.79 -13.23
C ARG A 63 -7.10 8.28 -14.61
N ASN A 64 -8.04 8.96 -15.26
CA ASN A 64 -8.48 8.68 -16.63
C ASN A 64 -7.54 9.26 -17.72
N GLY A 65 -6.45 9.95 -17.34
CA GLY A 65 -5.50 10.54 -18.27
C GLY A 65 -5.88 11.93 -18.80
N ASN A 66 -6.99 12.51 -18.34
CA ASN A 66 -7.48 13.82 -18.78
C ASN A 66 -6.80 14.97 -18.00
N ILE A 67 -5.48 15.11 -18.14
CA ILE A 67 -4.66 16.01 -17.31
C ILE A 67 -5.07 17.48 -17.42
N THR A 68 -5.46 17.94 -18.62
CA THR A 68 -5.94 19.31 -18.84
C THR A 68 -7.24 19.59 -18.07
N SER A 69 -8.19 18.65 -18.10
CA SER A 69 -9.46 18.77 -17.36
C SER A 69 -9.22 18.82 -15.86
N ALA A 70 -8.33 17.95 -15.36
CA ALA A 70 -7.93 17.94 -13.96
C ALA A 70 -7.31 19.28 -13.52
N ALA A 71 -6.42 19.87 -14.33
CA ALA A 71 -5.81 21.17 -14.03
C ALA A 71 -6.84 22.31 -13.96
N LEU A 72 -7.81 22.35 -14.88
CA LEU A 72 -8.89 23.34 -14.86
C LEU A 72 -9.78 23.22 -13.62
N LEU A 73 -10.03 21.99 -13.16
CA LEU A 73 -10.80 21.73 -11.94
C LEU A 73 -10.05 22.21 -10.68
N ILE A 74 -8.73 22.00 -10.61
CA ILE A 74 -7.89 22.51 -9.52
C ILE A 74 -7.87 24.05 -9.53
N GLU A 75 -7.64 24.66 -10.69
CA GLU A 75 -7.66 26.12 -10.82
C GLU A 75 -9.02 26.70 -10.38
N LYS A 76 -10.12 26.05 -10.78
CA LYS A 76 -11.46 26.41 -10.33
C LYS A 76 -11.60 26.30 -8.81
N ALA A 77 -11.07 25.25 -8.19
CA ALA A 77 -11.12 25.10 -6.73
C ALA A 77 -10.42 26.26 -6.02
N CYS A 78 -9.19 26.58 -6.44
CA CYS A 78 -8.38 27.65 -5.86
C CYS A 78 -9.01 29.04 -6.03
N LYS A 79 -9.70 29.30 -7.14
CA LYS A 79 -10.40 30.59 -7.35
C LYS A 79 -11.63 30.79 -6.46
N ASN A 80 -12.22 29.71 -5.94
CA ASN A 80 -13.48 29.78 -5.18
C ASN A 80 -13.28 29.73 -3.66
N VAL A 81 -12.04 29.65 -3.18
CA VAL A 81 -11.72 29.70 -1.75
C VAL A 81 -10.72 30.81 -1.51
N ASP A 82 -11.12 31.79 -0.70
CA ASP A 82 -10.23 32.83 -0.21
C ASP A 82 -9.72 32.43 1.17
N PHE A 83 -8.44 32.06 1.24
CA PHE A 83 -7.78 31.63 2.48
C PHE A 83 -7.41 32.79 3.42
N THR A 84 -7.68 34.05 3.07
CA THR A 84 -7.23 35.24 3.82
C THR A 84 -7.69 35.25 5.28
N PHE A 85 -8.87 34.68 5.57
CA PHE A 85 -9.46 34.68 6.91
C PHE A 85 -9.42 33.33 7.61
N PHE A 86 -8.71 32.35 7.04
CA PHE A 86 -8.71 30.98 7.56
C PHE A 86 -7.61 30.85 8.61
N SER A 87 -7.86 30.04 9.64
CA SER A 87 -6.81 29.69 10.60
C SER A 87 -5.73 28.84 9.93
N GLU A 88 -4.54 28.80 10.53
CA GLU A 88 -3.44 27.95 10.03
C GLU A 88 -3.85 26.47 10.02
N ASP A 89 -4.51 25.99 11.06
CA ASP A 89 -5.01 24.62 11.14
C ASP A 89 -6.04 24.33 10.04
N GLU A 90 -6.98 25.25 9.79
CA GLU A 90 -7.96 25.10 8.71
C GLU A 90 -7.25 25.00 7.36
N ILE A 91 -6.31 25.92 7.06
CA ILE A 91 -5.51 25.88 5.83
C ILE A 91 -4.76 24.55 5.70
N ASN A 92 -4.18 24.04 6.79
CA ASN A 92 -3.45 22.77 6.79
C ASN A 92 -4.37 21.58 6.49
N VAL A 93 -5.63 21.58 6.94
CA VAL A 93 -6.63 20.55 6.57
C VAL A 93 -6.98 20.60 5.08
N TYR A 94 -7.10 21.79 4.49
CA TYR A 94 -7.27 21.94 3.04
C TYR A 94 -6.05 21.40 2.27
N LYS A 95 -4.85 21.81 2.69
CA LYS A 95 -3.58 21.38 2.07
C LYS A 95 -3.37 19.88 2.15
N LEU A 96 -3.71 19.24 3.26
CA LEU A 96 -3.54 17.80 3.47
C LEU A 96 -4.18 16.97 2.34
N GLN A 97 -5.37 17.37 1.90
CA GLN A 97 -6.06 16.72 0.77
C GLN A 97 -5.57 17.22 -0.58
N SER A 98 -5.40 18.54 -0.76
CA SER A 98 -5.02 19.08 -2.08
C SER A 98 -3.61 18.69 -2.48
N PHE A 99 -2.64 18.74 -1.56
CA PHE A 99 -1.24 18.42 -1.87
C PHE A 99 -1.05 16.97 -2.28
N THR A 100 -1.83 16.04 -1.73
CA THR A 100 -1.84 14.63 -2.18
C THR A 100 -2.23 14.53 -3.66
N ILE A 101 -3.20 15.35 -4.11
CA ILE A 101 -3.67 15.36 -5.49
C ILE A 101 -2.69 16.14 -6.38
N ASP A 102 -2.10 17.23 -5.89
CA ASP A 102 -1.06 17.97 -6.59
C ASP A 102 0.17 17.08 -6.85
N ALA A 103 0.61 16.31 -5.85
CA ALA A 103 1.68 15.32 -6.01
C ALA A 103 1.36 14.29 -7.10
N TYR A 104 0.10 13.81 -7.13
CA TYR A 104 -0.36 12.90 -8.19
C TYR A 104 -0.40 13.56 -9.57
N MET A 105 -0.78 14.84 -9.65
CA MET A 105 -0.75 15.61 -10.89
C MET A 105 0.67 15.76 -11.43
N LEU A 106 1.65 16.00 -10.56
CA LEU A 106 3.07 16.05 -10.92
C LEU A 106 3.56 14.69 -11.43
N TYR A 107 3.20 13.61 -10.74
CA TYR A 107 3.48 12.24 -11.19
C TYR A 107 2.92 11.97 -12.60
N LYS A 108 1.68 12.40 -12.87
CA LYS A 108 1.03 12.22 -14.18
C LYS A 108 1.64 13.06 -15.29
N LYS A 109 2.28 14.18 -14.95
CA LYS A 109 3.03 15.04 -15.87
C LYS A 109 4.49 14.59 -16.03
N GLU A 110 4.87 13.47 -15.42
CA GLU A 110 6.24 12.94 -15.39
C GLU A 110 7.25 13.87 -14.68
N ASP A 111 6.75 14.81 -13.86
CA ASP A 111 7.56 15.55 -12.91
C ASP A 111 7.70 14.71 -11.63
N PHE A 112 8.54 13.68 -11.70
CA PHE A 112 8.73 12.73 -10.61
C PHE A 112 9.43 13.35 -9.39
N PHE A 113 10.38 14.27 -9.62
CA PHE A 113 11.05 14.98 -8.54
C PHE A 113 10.07 15.88 -7.79
N GLY A 114 9.30 16.70 -8.50
CA GLY A 114 8.26 17.53 -7.90
C GLY A 114 7.18 16.70 -7.20
N SER A 115 6.83 15.53 -7.75
CA SER A 115 5.90 14.60 -7.12
C SER A 115 6.40 14.14 -5.75
N ILE A 116 7.65 13.67 -5.66
CA ILE A 116 8.27 13.24 -4.40
C ILE A 116 8.34 14.40 -3.40
N GLN A 117 8.80 15.58 -3.81
CA GLN A 117 8.86 16.76 -2.94
C GLN A 117 7.49 17.11 -2.38
N LYS A 118 6.46 17.15 -3.24
CA LYS A 118 5.09 17.44 -2.80
C LYS A 118 4.55 16.34 -1.87
N THR A 119 4.91 15.08 -2.08
CA THR A 119 4.55 13.98 -1.18
C THR A 119 5.22 14.12 0.20
N PHE A 120 6.45 14.61 0.28
CA PHE A 120 7.07 14.94 1.57
C PHE A 120 6.36 16.10 2.28
N GLU A 121 5.96 17.16 1.58
CA GLU A 121 5.14 18.22 2.18
C GLU A 121 3.82 17.68 2.76
N VAL A 122 3.22 16.64 2.16
CA VAL A 122 2.05 15.96 2.74
C VAL A 122 2.43 15.23 4.03
N MET A 123 3.57 14.53 4.07
CA MET A 123 4.03 13.84 5.29
C MET A 123 4.32 14.83 6.44
N GLU A 124 4.86 16.01 6.13
CA GLU A 124 5.05 17.08 7.10
C GLU A 124 3.70 17.54 7.69
N LEU A 125 2.67 17.68 6.86
CA LEU A 125 1.31 17.96 7.32
C LEU A 125 0.73 16.80 8.14
N ASP A 126 0.97 15.55 7.74
CA ASP A 126 0.55 14.37 8.50
C ASP A 126 1.10 14.40 9.93
N ASN A 127 2.38 14.77 10.10
CA ASN A 127 3.03 14.88 11.40
C ASN A 127 2.33 15.88 12.35
N LEU A 128 1.72 16.94 11.81
CA LEU A 128 0.97 17.92 12.61
C LEU A 128 -0.29 17.30 13.23
N PHE A 129 -0.98 16.45 12.48
CA PHE A 129 -2.27 15.89 12.88
C PHE A 129 -2.16 14.52 13.57
N GLU A 130 -1.09 13.75 13.33
CA GLU A 130 -0.95 12.37 13.79
C GLU A 130 -1.10 12.21 15.32
N SER A 131 -0.58 13.17 16.09
CA SER A 131 -0.60 13.10 17.55
C SER A 131 -2.03 13.13 18.13
N GLU A 132 -2.95 13.78 17.44
CA GLU A 132 -4.35 13.89 17.84
C GLU A 132 -5.26 12.93 17.08
N PHE A 133 -4.94 12.65 15.82
CA PHE A 133 -5.71 11.79 14.92
C PHE A 133 -4.86 10.60 14.48
N PRO A 134 -4.77 9.52 15.29
CA PRO A 134 -3.84 8.42 15.02
C PRO A 134 -4.06 7.69 13.68
N PHE A 135 -5.23 7.84 13.05
CA PHE A 135 -5.47 7.28 11.73
C PHE A 135 -4.62 7.96 10.63
N ILE A 136 -4.15 9.20 10.86
CA ILE A 136 -3.27 9.94 9.96
C ILE A 136 -1.93 9.25 9.77
N TYR A 137 -1.49 8.45 10.74
CA TYR A 137 -0.34 7.56 10.57
C TYR A 137 -0.43 6.71 9.30
N PHE A 138 -1.62 6.18 8.99
CA PHE A 138 -1.87 5.36 7.81
C PHE A 138 -1.93 6.22 6.52
N HIS A 139 -2.30 7.50 6.61
CA HIS A 139 -2.11 8.44 5.50
C HIS A 139 -0.62 8.64 5.19
N LYS A 140 0.20 8.80 6.23
CA LYS A 140 1.65 8.95 6.09
C LYS A 140 2.30 7.71 5.44
N ILE A 141 1.89 6.50 5.84
CA ILE A 141 2.31 5.26 5.16
C ILE A 141 1.85 5.26 3.69
N GLN A 142 0.65 5.78 3.38
CA GLN A 142 0.14 5.83 2.01
C GLN A 142 1.00 6.77 1.15
N GLN A 143 1.52 7.85 1.74
CA GLN A 143 2.49 8.74 1.09
C GLN A 143 3.80 8.01 0.79
N LEU A 144 4.29 7.16 1.70
CA LEU A 144 5.49 6.37 1.46
C LEU A 144 5.29 5.37 0.31
N GLN A 145 4.10 4.76 0.23
CA GLN A 145 3.72 3.93 -0.91
C GLN A 145 3.61 4.74 -2.22
N ASN A 146 3.15 5.99 -2.17
CA ASN A 146 3.13 6.85 -3.36
C ASN A 146 4.55 7.14 -3.86
N ILE A 147 5.49 7.44 -2.97
CA ILE A 147 6.92 7.61 -3.32
C ILE A 147 7.48 6.34 -3.95
N SER A 148 7.18 5.15 -3.39
CA SER A 148 7.64 3.89 -3.97
C SER A 148 7.11 3.68 -5.41
N ARG A 149 5.84 4.02 -5.68
CA ARG A 149 5.28 3.98 -7.04
C ARG A 149 6.00 4.93 -8.00
N VAL A 150 6.47 6.09 -7.52
CA VAL A 150 7.31 7.00 -8.32
C VAL A 150 8.65 6.35 -8.65
N TYR A 151 9.34 5.75 -7.67
CA TYR A 151 10.60 5.02 -7.92
C TYR A 151 10.41 3.90 -8.95
N LEU A 152 9.33 3.13 -8.83
CA LEU A 152 9.01 2.08 -9.79
C LEU A 152 8.79 2.64 -11.21
N LYS A 153 8.11 3.78 -11.33
CA LYS A 153 7.88 4.46 -12.62
C LYS A 153 9.18 4.99 -13.25
N CYS A 154 10.16 5.36 -12.42
CA CYS A 154 11.50 5.77 -12.85
C CYS A 154 12.46 4.60 -13.09
N SER A 155 12.00 3.35 -12.97
CA SER A 155 12.86 2.15 -12.98
C SER A 155 13.94 2.14 -11.90
N ASP A 156 13.77 2.90 -10.82
CA ASP A 156 14.63 2.88 -9.64
C ASP A 156 14.23 1.72 -8.71
N TYR A 157 14.54 0.50 -9.14
CA TYR A 157 14.16 -0.72 -8.42
C TYR A 157 14.84 -0.84 -7.05
N GLN A 158 16.03 -0.26 -6.89
CA GLN A 158 16.73 -0.29 -5.61
C GLN A 158 15.95 0.50 -4.54
N ASN A 159 15.57 1.74 -4.84
CA ASN A 159 14.81 2.54 -3.89
C ASN A 159 13.38 2.03 -3.73
N PHE A 160 12.75 1.52 -4.80
CA PHE A 160 11.46 0.85 -4.70
C PHE A 160 11.50 -0.32 -3.72
N THR A 161 12.36 -1.32 -3.95
CA THR A 161 12.39 -2.55 -3.13
C THR A 161 12.79 -2.27 -1.68
N LYS A 162 13.72 -1.33 -1.44
CA LYS A 162 14.07 -0.86 -0.10
C LYS A 162 12.86 -0.23 0.61
N THR A 163 12.08 0.58 -0.09
CA THR A 163 10.88 1.22 0.49
C THR A 163 9.81 0.18 0.83
N ILE A 164 9.61 -0.84 -0.02
CA ILE A 164 8.70 -1.95 0.26
C ILE A 164 9.11 -2.71 1.54
N ASP A 165 10.39 -3.06 1.68
CA ASP A 165 10.88 -3.77 2.88
C ASP A 165 10.70 -2.93 4.16
N LEU A 166 10.96 -1.61 4.09
CA LEU A 166 10.68 -0.69 5.21
C LEU A 166 9.19 -0.67 5.60
N MET A 167 8.28 -0.67 4.61
CA MET A 167 6.85 -0.75 4.90
C MET A 167 6.48 -2.08 5.55
N PHE A 168 7.08 -3.21 5.14
CA PHE A 168 6.82 -4.50 5.80
C PHE A 168 7.40 -4.57 7.22
N GLN A 169 8.62 -4.08 7.44
CA GLN A 169 9.19 -3.90 8.79
C GLN A 169 8.20 -3.20 9.73
N ASN A 170 7.61 -2.12 9.24
CA ASN A 170 6.71 -1.31 10.05
C ASN A 170 5.28 -1.89 10.18
N LEU A 171 4.68 -2.31 9.08
CA LEU A 171 3.28 -2.75 9.07
C LEU A 171 3.08 -4.15 9.65
N LEU A 172 3.99 -5.09 9.38
CA LEU A 172 3.91 -6.46 9.88
C LEU A 172 4.51 -6.61 11.27
N PHE A 173 5.73 -6.10 11.47
CA PHE A 173 6.51 -6.33 12.70
C PHE A 173 6.51 -5.14 13.66
N ASN A 174 5.87 -4.02 13.28
CA ASN A 174 5.83 -2.79 14.08
C ASN A 174 7.21 -2.24 14.44
N HIS A 175 8.21 -2.52 13.59
CA HIS A 175 9.53 -1.93 13.75
C HIS A 175 9.45 -0.42 13.45
N SER A 176 10.16 0.36 14.25
CA SER A 176 10.35 1.78 13.94
C SER A 176 11.32 1.90 12.78
N VAL A 177 10.89 2.58 11.71
CA VAL A 177 11.70 2.72 10.50
C VAL A 177 11.91 4.19 10.16
N LYS A 178 13.09 4.51 9.63
CA LYS A 178 13.44 5.84 9.14
C LYS A 178 13.52 5.82 7.62
N PHE A 179 12.88 6.80 6.98
CA PHE A 179 12.94 7.02 5.53
C PHE A 179 13.26 8.49 5.28
N GLU A 180 14.43 8.77 4.69
CA GLU A 180 15.03 10.10 4.69
C GLU A 180 14.98 10.73 6.09
N ASP A 181 14.40 11.91 6.28
CA ASP A 181 14.29 12.56 7.57
C ASP A 181 13.03 12.20 8.37
N GLU A 182 12.16 11.35 7.82
CA GLU A 182 10.90 10.96 8.44
C GLU A 182 11.03 9.68 9.27
N LEU A 183 10.51 9.71 10.50
CA LEU A 183 10.38 8.55 11.38
C LEU A 183 8.95 7.99 11.31
N PHE A 184 8.86 6.67 11.18
CA PHE A 184 7.61 5.92 11.19
C PHE A 184 7.60 4.99 12.40
N THR A 185 6.85 5.38 13.43
CA THR A 185 6.70 4.62 14.68
C THR A 185 5.24 4.58 15.07
N SER A 186 4.59 3.44 14.90
CA SER A 186 3.22 3.25 15.38
C SER A 186 3.21 3.07 16.90
N LYS A 187 2.64 4.05 17.60
CA LYS A 187 2.57 4.07 19.08
C LYS A 187 1.48 3.16 19.66
N ASN A 188 0.48 2.77 18.87
CA ASN A 188 -0.63 1.94 19.33
C ASN A 188 -0.95 0.87 18.27
N LEU A 189 -0.67 -0.38 18.61
CA LEU A 189 -0.80 -1.53 17.72
C LEU A 189 -2.25 -1.90 17.39
N ASP A 190 -3.15 -1.74 18.37
CA ASP A 190 -4.54 -2.17 18.26
C ASP A 190 -5.45 -1.07 17.68
N LEU A 191 -5.02 0.19 17.80
CA LEU A 191 -5.76 1.32 17.26
C LEU A 191 -5.68 1.32 15.73
N ASN A 192 -6.85 1.31 15.07
CA ASN A 192 -6.98 1.21 13.62
C ASN A 192 -6.35 -0.06 13.01
N LEU A 193 -6.43 -1.20 13.73
CA LEU A 193 -5.94 -2.49 13.23
C LEU A 193 -6.47 -2.83 11.82
N ASP A 194 -7.74 -2.53 11.54
CA ASP A 194 -8.33 -2.74 10.22
C ASP A 194 -7.61 -1.95 9.11
N LEU A 195 -7.19 -0.71 9.38
CA LEU A 195 -6.41 0.10 8.43
C LEU A 195 -5.01 -0.48 8.24
N ARG A 196 -4.36 -0.94 9.31
CA ARG A 196 -3.07 -1.63 9.22
C ARG A 196 -3.18 -2.86 8.33
N ILE A 197 -4.19 -3.70 8.57
CA ILE A 197 -4.40 -4.92 7.78
C ILE A 197 -4.65 -4.56 6.31
N LEU A 198 -5.54 -3.61 6.05
CA LEU A 198 -5.85 -3.11 4.70
C LEU A 198 -4.58 -2.67 3.96
N MET A 199 -3.80 -1.78 4.58
CA MET A 199 -2.60 -1.21 3.96
C MET A 199 -1.51 -2.26 3.75
N THR A 200 -1.33 -3.17 4.70
CA THR A 200 -0.35 -4.26 4.55
C THR A 200 -0.68 -5.11 3.32
N TYR A 201 -1.96 -5.44 3.13
CA TYR A 201 -2.40 -6.20 1.95
C TYR A 201 -2.27 -5.41 0.65
N GLN A 202 -2.58 -4.11 0.64
CA GLN A 202 -2.39 -3.26 -0.54
C GLN A 202 -0.92 -3.23 -0.98
N VAL A 203 0.00 -3.01 -0.05
CA VAL A 203 1.45 -3.04 -0.32
C VAL A 203 1.88 -4.42 -0.82
N PHE A 204 1.38 -5.48 -0.17
CA PHE A 204 1.67 -6.86 -0.54
C PHE A 204 1.22 -7.21 -1.96
N PHE A 205 -0.02 -6.92 -2.33
CA PHE A 205 -0.56 -7.24 -3.64
C PHE A 205 0.14 -6.46 -4.76
N GLU A 206 0.47 -5.19 -4.53
CA GLU A 206 1.27 -4.41 -5.49
C GLU A 206 2.67 -4.97 -5.67
N THR A 207 3.30 -5.41 -4.57
CA THR A 207 4.63 -6.03 -4.61
C THR A 207 4.61 -7.32 -5.42
N ILE A 208 3.59 -8.17 -5.24
CA ILE A 208 3.45 -9.40 -6.05
C ILE A 208 3.33 -9.04 -7.54
N ARG A 209 2.45 -8.11 -7.90
CA ARG A 209 2.26 -7.68 -9.31
C ARG A 209 3.54 -7.13 -9.93
N PHE A 210 4.41 -6.50 -9.13
CA PHE A 210 5.73 -6.06 -9.58
C PHE A 210 6.69 -7.25 -9.80
N LEU A 211 6.77 -8.17 -8.85
CA LEU A 211 7.63 -9.34 -8.95
C LEU A 211 7.29 -10.21 -10.17
N GLU A 212 5.99 -10.40 -10.43
CA GLU A 212 5.51 -11.16 -11.60
C GLU A 212 5.87 -10.53 -12.95
N LYS A 213 6.22 -9.24 -12.97
CA LYS A 213 6.69 -8.54 -14.18
C LYS A 213 8.21 -8.45 -14.25
N SER A 214 8.91 -8.90 -13.21
CA SER A 214 10.36 -8.80 -13.09
C SER A 214 11.11 -9.97 -13.72
N ASP A 215 10.41 -10.95 -14.29
CA ASP A 215 10.93 -12.14 -15.00
C ASP A 215 12.30 -12.62 -14.50
N GLU A 216 13.38 -12.30 -15.22
CA GLU A 216 14.75 -12.76 -14.95
C GLU A 216 15.34 -12.26 -13.60
N ASN A 217 14.83 -11.16 -13.06
CA ASN A 217 15.26 -10.56 -11.80
C ASN A 217 14.31 -10.85 -10.63
N GLU A 218 13.30 -11.72 -10.82
CA GLU A 218 12.27 -11.99 -9.80
C GLU A 218 12.89 -12.40 -8.45
N LEU A 219 13.85 -13.34 -8.43
CA LEU A 219 14.49 -13.79 -7.19
C LEU A 219 15.24 -12.65 -6.48
N HIS A 220 15.97 -11.82 -7.23
CA HIS A 220 16.71 -10.70 -6.66
C HIS A 220 15.76 -9.67 -6.03
N HIS A 221 14.73 -9.25 -6.77
CA HIS A 221 13.73 -8.31 -6.29
C HIS A 221 12.90 -8.88 -5.14
N PHE A 222 12.55 -10.17 -5.17
CA PHE A 222 11.85 -10.86 -4.10
C PHE A 222 12.67 -10.80 -2.81
N ASN A 223 13.94 -11.17 -2.87
CA ASN A 223 14.84 -11.13 -1.71
C ASN A 223 15.02 -9.72 -1.15
N ALA A 224 14.98 -8.69 -2.01
CA ALA A 224 15.08 -7.30 -1.59
C ALA A 224 13.79 -6.81 -0.90
N CYS A 225 12.62 -7.05 -1.50
CA CYS A 225 11.32 -6.62 -0.95
C CYS A 225 10.92 -7.35 0.33
N PHE A 226 11.23 -8.65 0.43
CA PHE A 226 10.78 -9.53 1.52
C PHE A 226 11.89 -9.85 2.53
N LYS A 227 13.03 -9.14 2.47
CA LYS A 227 14.21 -9.41 3.30
C LYS A 227 13.84 -9.56 4.78
N THR A 228 13.10 -8.61 5.32
CA THR A 228 12.70 -8.60 6.73
C THR A 228 11.80 -9.77 7.08
N ILE A 229 10.85 -10.09 6.22
CA ILE A 229 9.95 -11.22 6.41
C ILE A 229 10.75 -12.52 6.46
N LEU A 230 11.68 -12.73 5.54
CA LEU A 230 12.52 -13.93 5.51
C LEU A 230 13.41 -14.07 6.76
N VAL A 231 13.87 -12.96 7.35
CA VAL A 231 14.74 -12.97 8.53
C VAL A 231 13.97 -13.19 9.85
N ASN A 232 12.73 -12.69 9.94
CA ASN A 232 11.98 -12.59 11.20
C ASN A 232 10.75 -13.49 11.30
N ARG A 233 10.29 -14.13 10.20
CA ARG A 233 9.05 -14.95 10.18
C ARG A 233 8.95 -16.02 11.28
N ASP A 234 10.07 -16.57 11.72
CA ASP A 234 10.13 -17.66 12.71
C ASP A 234 10.44 -17.14 14.14
N LYS A 235 10.68 -15.84 14.30
CA LYS A 235 11.17 -15.21 15.54
C LYS A 235 10.17 -14.24 16.14
N GLU A 236 9.37 -13.59 15.31
CA GLU A 236 8.46 -12.54 15.73
C GLU A 236 7.01 -12.89 15.39
N SER A 237 6.12 -12.65 16.34
CA SER A 237 4.69 -12.79 16.13
C SER A 237 4.15 -11.61 15.33
N VAL A 238 3.34 -11.89 14.30
CA VAL A 238 2.52 -10.88 13.61
C VAL A 238 1.05 -11.09 13.97
N PHE A 239 0.20 -10.12 13.64
CA PHE A 239 -1.25 -10.29 13.76
C PHE A 239 -1.72 -11.52 12.97
N THR A 240 -2.59 -12.33 13.57
CA THR A 240 -3.09 -13.58 12.96
C THR A 240 -3.63 -13.38 11.55
N ASP A 241 -4.25 -12.22 11.30
CA ASP A 241 -4.87 -11.86 10.03
C ASP A 241 -3.86 -11.50 8.94
N LEU A 242 -2.58 -11.39 9.28
CA LEU A 242 -1.46 -11.13 8.38
C LEU A 242 -0.53 -12.34 8.21
N ASN A 243 -0.77 -13.44 8.93
CA ASN A 243 0.03 -14.68 8.82
C ASN A 243 0.08 -15.23 7.39
N GLY A 244 -0.98 -15.01 6.59
CA GLY A 244 -1.01 -15.43 5.19
C GLY A 244 0.14 -14.85 4.36
N ILE A 245 0.59 -13.62 4.67
CA ILE A 245 1.72 -12.97 3.99
C ILE A 245 3.03 -13.70 4.32
N LEU A 246 3.25 -14.06 5.58
CA LEU A 246 4.44 -14.80 6.01
C LEU A 246 4.50 -16.18 5.34
N HIS A 247 3.38 -16.91 5.34
CA HIS A 247 3.31 -18.22 4.70
C HIS A 247 3.50 -18.12 3.19
N TRP A 248 2.89 -17.13 2.53
CA TRP A 248 3.09 -16.90 1.10
C TRP A 248 4.56 -16.64 0.77
N ALA A 249 5.22 -15.75 1.52
CA ALA A 249 6.62 -15.41 1.31
C ALA A 249 7.52 -16.64 1.51
N ALA A 250 7.24 -17.47 2.51
CA ALA A 250 7.98 -18.72 2.71
C ALA A 250 7.81 -19.68 1.52
N ILE A 251 6.58 -19.94 1.07
CA ILE A 251 6.32 -20.81 -0.09
C ILE A 251 7.00 -20.25 -1.35
N LYS A 252 6.90 -18.93 -1.58
CA LYS A 252 7.50 -18.28 -2.74
C LYS A 252 9.02 -18.38 -2.71
N ASN A 253 9.64 -18.22 -1.54
CA ASN A 253 11.08 -18.42 -1.36
C ASN A 253 11.50 -19.86 -1.72
N ASP A 254 10.79 -20.86 -1.20
CA ASP A 254 11.10 -22.27 -1.49
C ASP A 254 10.96 -22.56 -2.99
N LEU A 255 9.94 -21.99 -3.65
CA LEU A 255 9.72 -22.14 -5.09
C LEU A 255 10.86 -21.54 -5.92
N LEU A 256 11.30 -20.32 -5.59
CA LEU A 256 12.35 -19.62 -6.33
C LEU A 256 13.73 -20.26 -6.12
N ASN A 257 13.97 -20.87 -4.96
CA ASN A 257 15.22 -21.58 -4.64
C ASN A 257 15.18 -23.08 -5.01
N ASN A 258 14.12 -23.55 -5.66
CA ASN A 258 13.91 -24.96 -6.00
C ASN A 258 13.93 -25.93 -4.80
N GLU A 259 13.50 -25.46 -3.63
CA GLU A 259 13.42 -26.25 -2.41
C GLU A 259 12.14 -27.09 -2.34
N THR A 260 12.14 -28.05 -1.42
CA THR A 260 10.97 -28.89 -1.18
C THR A 260 9.98 -28.18 -0.27
N ILE A 261 8.78 -27.95 -0.78
CA ILE A 261 7.73 -27.24 -0.04
C ILE A 261 7.08 -28.18 0.98
N SER A 262 6.98 -27.70 2.22
CA SER A 262 6.30 -28.40 3.32
C SER A 262 4.79 -28.43 3.10
N GLU A 263 4.17 -29.58 3.34
CA GLU A 263 2.71 -29.72 3.29
C GLU A 263 2.02 -28.88 4.38
N SER A 264 2.59 -28.83 5.58
CA SER A 264 2.06 -28.01 6.67
C SER A 264 2.07 -26.53 6.34
N LEU A 265 3.09 -26.06 5.61
CA LEU A 265 3.20 -24.66 5.21
C LEU A 265 2.08 -24.28 4.22
N ILE A 266 1.72 -25.20 3.33
CA ILE A 266 0.63 -25.03 2.37
C ILE A 266 -0.72 -24.99 3.09
N ASP A 267 -0.94 -25.93 4.00
CA ASP A 267 -2.20 -25.99 4.74
C ASP A 267 -2.35 -24.75 5.65
N ASN A 268 -1.25 -24.28 6.25
CA ASN A 268 -1.21 -23.03 7.02
C ASN A 268 -1.49 -21.80 6.14
N TYR A 269 -0.90 -21.74 4.93
CA TYR A 269 -1.20 -20.70 3.96
C TYR A 269 -2.69 -20.69 3.61
N LEU A 270 -3.25 -21.83 3.18
CA LEU A 270 -4.66 -21.96 2.79
C LEU A 270 -5.61 -21.61 3.94
N HIS A 271 -5.26 -21.92 5.18
CA HIS A 271 -6.05 -21.56 6.35
C HIS A 271 -6.01 -20.05 6.62
N SER A 272 -4.83 -19.46 6.60
CA SER A 272 -4.63 -18.02 6.89
C SER A 272 -5.02 -17.10 5.74
N SER A 273 -5.04 -17.60 4.50
CA SER A 273 -5.42 -16.85 3.30
C SER A 273 -6.92 -16.76 3.07
N LYS A 274 -7.77 -17.39 3.90
CA LYS A 274 -9.24 -17.29 3.80
C LYS A 274 -9.76 -15.86 4.01
N LYS A 275 -8.93 -14.98 4.57
CA LYS A 275 -9.20 -13.55 4.74
C LYS A 275 -8.64 -12.69 3.61
N PHE A 276 -7.93 -13.28 2.63
CA PHE A 276 -7.49 -12.53 1.47
C PHE A 276 -8.71 -12.06 0.68
N THR A 277 -8.63 -10.82 0.21
CA THR A 277 -9.68 -10.18 -0.58
C THR A 277 -9.36 -10.23 -2.07
N ASP A 278 -8.17 -10.74 -2.42
CA ASP A 278 -7.60 -10.77 -3.77
C ASP A 278 -6.98 -12.15 -4.07
N GLU A 279 -7.22 -12.67 -5.27
CA GLU A 279 -6.68 -13.94 -5.78
C GLU A 279 -5.20 -13.87 -6.21
N VAL A 280 -4.67 -12.65 -6.37
CA VAL A 280 -3.31 -12.37 -6.86
C VAL A 280 -2.22 -13.22 -6.18
N PRO A 281 -2.16 -13.33 -4.83
CA PRO A 281 -1.12 -14.13 -4.18
C PRO A 281 -1.17 -15.61 -4.56
N THR A 282 -2.37 -16.20 -4.55
CA THR A 282 -2.58 -17.62 -4.87
C THR A 282 -2.27 -17.91 -6.34
N LEU A 283 -2.72 -17.04 -7.24
CA LEU A 283 -2.39 -17.15 -8.67
C LEU A 283 -0.88 -17.04 -8.91
N SER A 284 -0.17 -16.20 -8.16
CA SER A 284 1.28 -16.07 -8.27
C SER A 284 2.02 -17.36 -7.92
N LEU A 285 1.62 -18.03 -6.84
CA LEU A 285 2.18 -19.34 -6.46
C LEU A 285 1.91 -20.40 -7.54
N LEU A 286 0.69 -20.43 -8.09
CA LEU A 286 0.31 -21.35 -9.16
C LEU A 286 1.13 -21.15 -10.44
N ARG A 287 1.42 -19.90 -10.83
CA ARG A 287 2.27 -19.61 -11.99
C ARG A 287 3.71 -20.07 -11.77
N SER A 288 4.25 -19.79 -10.58
CA SER A 288 5.60 -20.21 -10.19
C SER A 288 5.76 -21.75 -10.26
N LEU A 289 4.72 -22.48 -9.85
CA LEU A 289 4.68 -23.93 -10.00
C LEU A 289 4.67 -24.41 -11.45
N LYS A 290 4.01 -23.69 -12.36
CA LYS A 290 3.96 -24.05 -13.79
C LYS A 290 5.29 -23.79 -14.49
N ASN A 291 5.95 -22.68 -14.20
CA ASN A 291 7.21 -22.29 -14.84
C ASN A 291 8.37 -23.23 -14.44
N ASN A 292 8.41 -23.67 -13.19
CA ASN A 292 9.47 -24.56 -12.69
C ASN A 292 9.22 -26.06 -13.00
N LEU A 293 8.22 -26.39 -13.83
CA LEU A 293 7.99 -27.74 -14.36
C LEU A 293 8.52 -27.93 -15.79
N VAL A 294 8.98 -26.87 -16.43
CA VAL A 294 9.75 -26.97 -17.68
C VAL A 294 11.22 -27.11 -17.27
N PRO A 295 11.93 -28.20 -17.64
CA PRO A 295 13.36 -28.28 -17.40
C PRO A 295 14.02 -27.08 -18.06
N GLN A 296 14.72 -26.25 -17.29
CA GLN A 296 15.64 -25.28 -17.86
C GLN A 296 16.67 -26.10 -18.65
N LYS A 297 16.64 -25.96 -19.98
CA LYS A 297 17.57 -26.64 -20.89
C LYS A 297 18.95 -26.04 -20.80
#